data_AF-A0A832S930-F1
#
_entry.id   AF-A0A832S930-F1
#
_cell.length_a   1.000
_cell.length_b   1.000
_cell.length_c   1.000
_cell.angle_alpha   90.00
_cell.angle_beta   90.00
_cell.angle_gamma   90.00
#
_symmetry.space_group_name_H-M   'P 1'
#
loop_
_entity.id
_entity.type
_entity.pdbx_description
1 polymer ?
#
loop_
_entity_poly.entity_id
_entity_poly.type
_entity_poly.pdbx_seq_one_letter_code
_entity_poly.pdbx_strand_id
1 'polypeptide(L)'
;MGFGIKIKDEELRILDHLEYNPAVVFKQPYGGYLFFLVGGADDEILSWLLKKIVILDSLTSKHVAYAIFARNFKFKMHIPVMWDSYKWNRDIKSNKQTDLSIEEIKSFYSVTELVKSGKCGWVFDGDEINAITYGTDEIARSFGVMGDLPCMLIFDSIPKRNYEVFHLNQNNLQALIPILRRSIQSLVKRPTYISHMQTIKIVTQLQLERSRIQSLKYDEYDEEKELSIIREQYTKPINRLRIKIRSALKNGNVYKVISAFSDYSNESNIETHIINEVIEASKINKDILSTLFRTIYRLQTYSTNYKWPLEEPWRSKYVNVYRKYVRTLQSDLSVNPDLATPDQCIKITEILISLQSKIIEKIIDPLPYDPTNETTVQKLVDDKKVEICKRNEELNRRKLEIESQLENYINQLYEQDQPSFIECVTREIKKERIKSTTKKLHDSAIMYADSWLNPETIIDFLKVIMTR
;
A
#
# COMPACT_ATOMS: atom_id res chain seq x y z
N MET A 1 8.93 20.52 14.96
CA MET A 1 8.87 19.14 15.48
C MET A 1 9.94 18.33 14.80
N GLY A 2 10.95 17.87 15.52
CA GLY A 2 11.90 16.87 15.03
C GLY A 2 11.32 15.46 15.19
N PHE A 3 11.39 14.64 14.15
CA PHE A 3 11.00 13.24 14.20
C PHE A 3 12.22 12.36 13.91
N GLY A 4 12.47 11.37 14.76
CA GLY A 4 13.39 10.27 14.44
C GLY A 4 12.61 9.23 13.64
N ILE A 5 13.02 8.99 12.40
CA ILE A 5 12.36 8.01 11.53
C ILE A 5 13.20 6.74 11.55
N LYS A 6 12.63 5.67 12.11
CA LYS A 6 13.15 4.31 11.98
C LYS A 6 12.63 3.79 10.63
N ILE A 7 13.52 3.37 9.74
CA ILE A 7 13.16 2.77 8.44
C ILE A 7 13.46 1.28 8.54
N LYS A 8 12.44 0.43 8.49
CA LYS A 8 12.54 -1.02 8.23
C LYS A 8 12.51 -1.31 6.73
N ASP A 9 12.91 -2.50 6.30
CA ASP A 9 12.80 -2.95 4.89
C ASP A 9 11.34 -2.91 4.37
N GLU A 10 10.34 -3.19 5.22
CA GLU A 10 8.91 -3.06 4.86
C GLU A 10 8.45 -1.58 4.78
N GLU A 11 9.25 -0.66 5.32
CA GLU A 11 9.01 0.78 5.39
C GLU A 11 9.85 1.54 4.35
N LEU A 12 10.42 0.86 3.33
CA LEU A 12 11.01 1.53 2.14
C LEU A 12 10.04 2.50 1.46
N ARG A 13 8.72 2.32 1.65
CA ARG A 13 7.69 3.30 1.26
C ARG A 13 7.87 4.68 1.91
N ILE A 14 8.56 4.78 3.05
CA ILE A 14 8.93 6.06 3.65
C ILE A 14 9.99 6.75 2.81
N LEU A 15 10.93 6.03 2.17
CA LEU A 15 11.86 6.64 1.23
C LEU A 15 11.10 7.23 0.04
N ASP A 16 10.12 6.48 -0.47
CA ASP A 16 9.19 7.00 -1.48
C ASP A 16 8.50 8.26 -0.94
N HIS A 17 7.92 8.22 0.26
CA HIS A 17 7.28 9.41 0.82
C HIS A 17 8.25 10.57 1.12
N LEU A 18 9.51 10.34 1.48
CA LEU A 18 10.50 11.39 1.74
C LEU A 18 11.02 12.02 0.44
N GLU A 19 11.18 11.22 -0.61
CA GLU A 19 11.59 11.68 -1.95
C GLU A 19 10.44 12.41 -2.66
N TYR A 20 9.22 11.95 -2.43
CA TYR A 20 8.04 12.38 -3.17
C TYR A 20 7.14 13.33 -2.35
N ASN A 21 6.60 12.94 -1.19
CA ASN A 21 5.71 13.79 -0.38
C ASN A 21 6.11 13.86 1.11
N PRO A 22 7.12 14.67 1.46
CA PRO A 22 7.60 14.74 2.82
C PRO A 22 6.49 15.19 3.80
N ALA A 23 5.46 15.90 3.35
CA ALA A 23 4.32 16.26 4.21
C ALA A 23 3.58 15.04 4.78
N VAL A 24 3.57 13.90 4.09
CA VAL A 24 3.01 12.64 4.62
C VAL A 24 3.83 12.16 5.82
N VAL A 25 5.15 12.20 5.69
CA VAL A 25 6.08 11.75 6.74
C VAL A 25 6.05 12.71 7.93
N PHE A 26 6.05 14.02 7.67
CA PHE A 26 6.02 15.06 8.71
C PHE A 26 4.61 15.43 9.18
N LYS A 27 3.58 14.73 8.70
CA LYS A 27 2.14 14.88 9.03
C LYS A 27 1.52 16.26 8.72
N GLN A 28 2.29 17.18 8.15
CA GLN A 28 1.84 18.49 7.70
C GLN A 28 2.82 19.05 6.67
N PRO A 29 2.37 19.98 5.82
CA PRO A 29 3.27 20.66 4.90
C PRO A 29 4.09 21.75 5.59
N TYR A 30 5.31 21.96 5.08
CA TYR A 30 6.25 22.98 5.54
C TYR A 30 6.73 23.80 4.35
N GLY A 31 7.24 25.01 4.60
CA GLY A 31 7.83 25.91 3.60
C GLY A 31 9.18 25.43 3.05
N GLY A 32 9.76 24.40 3.68
CA GLY A 32 10.97 23.72 3.23
C GLY A 32 11.29 22.53 4.12
N TYR A 33 12.22 21.69 3.66
CA TYR A 33 12.63 20.47 4.33
C TYR A 33 14.15 20.37 4.42
N LEU A 34 14.66 19.84 5.53
CA LEU A 34 16.09 19.63 5.79
C LEU A 34 16.35 18.16 6.13
N PHE A 35 17.14 17.46 5.34
CA PHE A 35 17.56 16.09 5.66
C PHE A 35 19.04 16.06 6.00
N PHE A 36 19.34 15.82 7.27
CA PHE A 36 20.71 15.61 7.74
C PHE A 36 21.08 14.14 7.52
N LEU A 37 22.07 13.87 6.68
CA LEU A 37 22.58 12.53 6.39
C LEU A 37 23.98 12.40 7.00
N VAL A 38 24.11 11.54 8.00
CA VAL A 38 25.33 11.38 8.77
C VAL A 38 25.83 9.94 8.65
N GLY A 39 27.04 9.79 8.11
CA GLY A 39 27.67 8.49 7.91
C GLY A 39 28.14 7.87 9.23
N GLY A 40 28.58 6.61 9.16
CA GLY A 40 29.00 5.86 10.35
C GLY A 40 30.31 6.33 10.99
N ALA A 41 31.11 7.14 10.27
CA ALA A 41 32.39 7.67 10.75
C ALA A 41 32.26 9.07 11.40
N ASP A 42 31.08 9.68 11.36
CA ASP A 42 30.87 11.10 11.64
C ASP A 42 30.25 11.35 13.04
N ASP A 43 30.71 10.60 14.05
CA ASP A 43 30.18 10.60 15.43
C ASP A 43 30.11 12.02 16.05
N GLU A 44 31.07 12.87 15.72
CA GLU A 44 31.12 14.25 16.23
C GLU A 44 30.02 15.14 15.65
N ILE A 45 29.71 14.98 14.35
CA ILE A 45 28.66 15.73 13.68
C ILE A 45 27.30 15.29 14.21
N LEU A 46 27.10 13.98 14.36
CA LEU A 46 25.89 13.44 14.97
C LEU A 46 25.73 13.95 16.41
N SER A 47 26.78 13.88 17.22
CA SER A 47 26.77 14.36 18.60
C SER A 47 26.43 15.86 18.67
N TRP A 48 26.93 16.65 17.72
CA TRP A 48 26.60 18.06 17.61
C TRP A 48 25.11 18.25 17.27
N LEU A 49 24.58 17.52 16.28
CA LEU A 49 23.18 17.60 15.87
C LEU A 49 22.23 17.23 17.01
N LEU A 50 22.52 16.15 17.73
CA LEU A 50 21.74 15.70 18.89
C LEU A 50 21.74 16.75 20.01
N LYS A 51 22.89 17.37 20.31
CA LYS A 51 22.99 18.47 21.29
C LYS A 51 22.23 19.73 20.86
N LYS A 52 21.98 19.90 19.56
CA LYS A 52 21.30 21.08 19.00
C LYS A 52 19.85 20.80 18.59
N ILE A 53 19.31 19.61 18.82
CA ILE A 53 17.97 19.22 18.33
C ILE A 53 16.87 20.17 18.84
N VAL A 54 16.94 20.60 20.11
CA VAL A 54 15.98 21.55 20.70
C VAL A 54 16.08 22.93 20.04
N ILE A 55 17.31 23.36 19.72
CA ILE A 55 17.55 24.64 19.05
C ILE A 55 17.06 24.57 17.60
N LEU A 56 17.33 23.46 16.89
CA LEU A 56 16.81 23.22 15.55
C LEU A 56 15.28 23.20 15.55
N ASP A 57 14.65 22.52 16.51
CA ASP A 57 13.20 22.46 16.63
C ASP A 57 12.56 23.83 16.87
N SER A 58 13.12 24.60 17.80
CA SER A 58 12.70 25.97 18.07
C SER A 58 12.87 26.87 16.84
N LEU A 59 13.95 26.68 16.09
CA LEU A 59 14.29 27.47 14.91
C LEU A 59 13.37 27.19 13.72
N THR A 60 13.14 25.91 13.41
CA THR A 60 12.36 25.50 12.25
C THR A 60 10.87 25.64 12.49
N SER A 61 10.43 25.43 13.74
CA SER A 61 9.05 25.66 14.21
C SER A 61 8.01 25.04 13.26
N LYS A 62 7.01 25.83 12.84
CA LYS A 62 5.96 25.47 11.86
C LYS A 62 6.33 25.78 10.41
N HIS A 63 7.55 26.26 10.17
CA HIS A 63 7.95 26.84 8.88
C HIS A 63 8.79 25.88 8.05
N VAL A 64 9.66 25.11 8.70
CA VAL A 64 10.55 24.14 8.05
C VAL A 64 10.48 22.83 8.84
N ALA A 65 10.49 21.70 8.14
CA ALA A 65 10.64 20.39 8.75
C ALA A 65 12.08 19.92 8.61
N TYR A 66 12.53 19.08 9.54
CA TYR A 66 13.82 18.43 9.42
C TYR A 66 13.79 16.99 9.92
N ALA A 67 14.64 16.17 9.33
CA ALA A 67 14.92 14.81 9.75
C ALA A 67 16.43 14.58 9.83
N ILE A 68 16.86 13.76 10.79
CA ILE A 68 18.25 13.35 10.95
C ILE A 68 18.31 11.85 10.71
N PHE A 69 19.07 11.46 9.69
CA PHE A 69 19.35 10.09 9.32
C PHE A 69 20.80 9.79 9.68
N ALA A 70 20.99 8.89 10.63
CA ALA A 70 22.31 8.51 11.13
C ALA A 70 22.52 7.01 10.95
N ARG A 71 23.63 6.64 10.31
CA ARG A 71 23.96 5.22 10.12
C ARG A 71 24.16 4.53 11.45
N ASN A 72 24.91 5.15 12.36
CA ASN A 72 25.10 4.65 13.72
C ASN A 72 24.69 5.76 14.68
N PHE A 73 23.97 5.44 15.74
CA PHE A 73 23.80 6.37 16.86
C PHE A 73 23.84 5.64 18.19
N LYS A 74 24.52 6.28 19.15
CA LYS A 74 24.63 5.79 20.52
C LYS A 74 23.60 6.47 21.39
N PHE A 75 22.88 5.70 22.19
CA PHE A 75 21.97 6.25 23.19
C PHE A 75 22.13 5.51 24.51
N LYS A 76 21.99 6.26 25.61
CA LYS A 76 21.93 5.66 26.94
C LYS A 76 20.53 5.11 27.16
N MET A 77 20.46 3.83 27.48
CA MET A 77 19.19 3.20 27.81
C MET A 77 18.78 3.62 29.23
N HIS A 78 17.53 4.05 29.38
CA HIS A 78 16.94 4.25 30.70
C HIS A 78 15.89 3.16 30.94
N ILE A 79 16.14 2.27 31.90
CA ILE A 79 15.20 1.25 32.35
C ILE A 79 14.41 1.82 33.53
N PRO A 80 13.07 1.89 33.47
CA PRO A 80 12.26 2.34 34.59
C PRO A 80 12.53 1.50 35.86
N VAL A 81 12.77 2.18 36.98
CA VAL A 81 13.24 1.68 38.28
C VAL A 81 12.38 0.55 38.91
N MET A 82 11.21 0.21 38.35
CA MET A 82 10.42 -0.95 38.84
C MET A 82 11.16 -2.30 38.75
N TRP A 83 12.24 -2.38 37.99
CA TRP A 83 12.98 -3.63 37.74
C TRP A 83 14.28 -3.79 38.55
N ASP A 84 14.70 -2.75 39.29
CA ASP A 84 15.86 -2.80 40.20
C ASP A 84 15.65 -3.75 41.41
N SER A 85 14.42 -4.21 41.60
CA SER A 85 14.08 -5.19 42.65
C SER A 85 14.62 -6.60 42.36
N TYR A 86 15.02 -6.91 41.13
CA TYR A 86 15.73 -8.13 40.80
C TYR A 86 17.23 -7.90 40.89
N LYS A 87 17.79 -7.98 42.11
CA LYS A 87 19.24 -8.09 42.37
C LYS A 87 19.79 -9.39 41.77
N TRP A 88 19.95 -9.45 40.45
CA TRP A 88 20.70 -10.51 39.78
C TRP A 88 22.16 -10.05 39.64
N ASN A 89 23.09 -10.93 40.01
CA ASN A 89 24.52 -10.66 40.18
C ASN A 89 25.12 -9.76 39.08
N ARG A 90 25.72 -8.64 39.50
CA ARG A 90 26.45 -7.65 38.66
C ARG A 90 27.73 -8.20 38.01
N ASP A 91 28.09 -9.45 38.23
CA ASP A 91 29.46 -9.95 37.97
C ASP A 91 29.67 -10.55 36.57
N ILE A 92 28.68 -10.53 35.68
CA ILE A 92 28.87 -10.94 34.28
C ILE A 92 29.03 -9.70 33.42
N LYS A 93 30.17 -9.01 33.56
CA LYS A 93 30.62 -8.02 32.57
C LYS A 93 31.05 -8.76 31.31
N SER A 94 30.13 -8.94 30.36
CA SER A 94 30.55 -9.30 29.00
C SER A 94 31.16 -8.06 28.35
N ASN A 95 32.49 -7.96 28.37
CA ASN A 95 33.27 -6.96 27.61
C ASN A 95 33.15 -7.13 26.07
N LYS A 96 32.15 -7.86 25.57
CA LYS A 96 31.90 -8.01 24.14
C LYS A 96 30.88 -6.96 23.72
N GLN A 97 31.39 -5.91 23.10
CA GLN A 97 30.60 -5.01 22.28
C GLN A 97 30.05 -5.84 21.10
N THR A 98 28.80 -6.30 21.21
CA THR A 98 28.10 -7.02 20.14
C THR A 98 27.22 -6.04 19.40
N ASP A 99 27.53 -5.82 18.12
CA ASP A 99 26.66 -5.09 17.20
C ASP A 99 25.41 -5.94 16.94
N LEU A 100 24.25 -5.45 17.39
CA LEU A 100 22.96 -6.11 17.18
C LEU A 100 22.19 -5.38 16.08
N SER A 101 21.60 -6.14 15.14
CA SER A 101 20.68 -5.55 14.18
C SER A 101 19.40 -5.12 14.89
N ILE A 102 18.89 -3.94 14.54
CA ILE A 102 17.62 -3.43 15.07
C ILE A 102 16.43 -4.37 14.78
N GLU A 103 16.53 -5.21 13.74
CA GLU A 103 15.53 -6.20 13.35
C GLU A 103 15.38 -7.33 14.36
N GLU A 104 16.44 -7.62 15.13
CA GLU A 104 16.45 -8.64 16.17
C GLU A 104 15.77 -8.15 17.46
N ILE A 105 15.56 -6.83 17.59
CA ILE A 105 14.95 -6.17 18.74
C ILE A 105 13.50 -5.76 18.39
N LYS A 106 12.61 -6.75 18.31
CA LYS A 106 11.18 -6.54 17.96
C LYS A 106 10.32 -6.20 19.18
N SER A 107 10.73 -6.64 20.36
CA SER A 107 10.04 -6.43 21.64
C SER A 107 11.00 -6.59 22.82
N PHE A 108 10.58 -6.18 24.02
CA PHE A 108 11.36 -6.42 25.25
C PHE A 108 11.68 -7.91 25.46
N TYR A 109 10.75 -8.81 25.12
CA TYR A 109 10.95 -10.27 25.21
C TYR A 109 12.02 -10.79 24.24
N SER A 110 12.14 -10.21 23.05
CA SER A 110 13.18 -10.59 22.09
C SER A 110 14.59 -10.25 22.60
N VAL A 111 14.75 -9.17 23.36
CA VAL A 111 16.02 -8.85 24.04
C VAL A 111 16.34 -9.93 25.08
N THR A 112 15.34 -10.41 25.83
CA THR A 112 15.54 -11.47 26.82
C THR A 112 15.94 -12.81 26.18
N GLU A 113 15.41 -13.14 25.00
CA GLU A 113 15.83 -14.34 24.23
C GLU A 113 17.24 -14.21 23.64
N LEU A 114 17.65 -13.02 23.19
CA LEU A 114 19.01 -12.76 22.71
C LEU A 114 20.05 -12.90 23.84
N VAL A 115 19.68 -12.47 25.05
CA VAL A 115 20.50 -12.67 26.26
C VAL A 115 20.56 -14.15 26.65
N LYS A 116 19.42 -14.85 26.67
CA LYS A 116 19.35 -16.29 27.01
C LYS A 116 20.09 -17.17 26.00
N SER A 117 20.12 -16.78 24.73
CA SER A 117 20.85 -17.49 23.67
C SER A 117 22.35 -17.14 23.63
N GLY A 118 22.83 -16.26 24.52
CA GLY A 118 24.24 -15.88 24.61
C GLY A 118 24.73 -14.98 23.47
N LYS A 119 23.81 -14.43 22.67
CA LYS A 119 24.12 -13.54 21.55
C LYS A 119 24.41 -12.10 21.98
N CYS A 120 23.89 -11.67 23.12
CA CYS A 120 24.24 -10.39 23.74
C CYS A 120 24.33 -10.52 25.27
N GLY A 121 25.08 -9.60 25.89
CA GLY A 121 25.12 -9.47 27.36
C GLY A 121 23.82 -8.89 27.91
N TRP A 122 23.62 -9.04 29.23
CA TRP A 122 22.56 -8.30 29.93
C TRP A 122 22.78 -6.80 29.75
N VAL A 123 21.72 -6.08 29.43
CA VAL A 123 21.75 -4.63 29.29
C VAL A 123 21.18 -3.99 30.55
N PHE A 124 21.93 -3.09 31.16
CA PHE A 124 21.62 -2.42 32.43
C PHE A 124 21.20 -0.97 32.20
N ASP A 125 20.57 -0.37 33.21
CA ASP A 125 20.31 1.07 33.23
C ASP A 125 21.62 1.85 33.13
N GLY A 126 21.68 2.81 32.21
CA GLY A 126 22.88 3.60 31.93
C GLY A 126 23.83 2.98 30.91
N ASP A 127 23.59 1.75 30.43
CA ASP A 127 24.36 1.17 29.33
C ASP A 127 24.16 1.96 28.04
N GLU A 128 25.22 2.01 27.24
CA GLU A 128 25.24 2.67 25.94
C GLU A 128 24.96 1.63 24.83
N ILE A 129 23.83 1.80 24.15
CA ILE A 129 23.45 0.95 23.01
C ILE A 129 23.85 1.66 21.73
N ASN A 130 24.58 0.96 20.86
CA ASN A 130 24.87 1.40 19.50
C ASN A 130 23.82 0.81 18.54
N ALA A 131 22.98 1.66 17.96
CA ALA A 131 22.02 1.26 16.95
C ALA A 131 22.58 1.54 15.55
N ILE A 132 22.63 0.49 14.72
CA ILE A 132 23.03 0.57 13.31
C ILE A 132 21.77 0.59 12.42
N THR A 133 21.72 1.52 11.47
CA THR A 133 20.64 1.66 10.47
C THR A 133 21.24 1.82 9.08
N TYR A 134 20.60 1.23 8.07
CA TYR A 134 21.01 1.38 6.66
C TYR A 134 20.33 2.55 5.95
N GLY A 135 19.35 3.20 6.60
CA GLY A 135 18.53 4.24 6.00
C GLY A 135 19.32 5.45 5.49
N THR A 136 20.43 5.84 6.14
CA THR A 136 21.27 6.93 5.62
C THR A 136 21.88 6.58 4.27
N ASP A 137 22.42 5.37 4.11
CA ASP A 137 23.07 4.94 2.88
C ASP A 137 22.04 4.77 1.75
N GLU A 138 20.83 4.33 2.07
CA GLU A 138 19.72 4.25 1.11
C GLU A 138 19.27 5.63 0.63
N ILE A 139 18.99 6.55 1.55
CA ILE A 139 18.61 7.93 1.20
C ILE A 139 19.74 8.59 0.40
N ALA A 140 20.98 8.46 0.85
CA ALA A 140 22.12 9.04 0.16
C ALA A 140 22.31 8.45 -1.25
N ARG A 141 21.99 7.17 -1.46
CA ARG A 141 22.00 6.54 -2.79
C ARG A 141 20.86 7.06 -3.66
N SER A 142 19.62 7.12 -3.15
CA SER A 142 18.46 7.61 -3.90
C SER A 142 18.64 9.05 -4.38
N PHE A 143 19.17 9.91 -3.52
CA PHE A 143 19.49 11.28 -3.89
C PHE A 143 20.82 11.42 -4.66
N GLY A 144 21.65 10.38 -4.76
CA GLY A 144 22.94 10.46 -5.46
C GLY A 144 23.97 11.34 -4.73
N VAL A 145 23.94 11.35 -3.40
CA VAL A 145 24.79 12.15 -2.49
C VAL A 145 25.73 11.31 -1.62
N MET A 146 25.95 10.04 -1.98
CA MET A 146 26.88 9.15 -1.27
C MET A 146 28.29 9.76 -1.10
N GLY A 147 28.77 10.49 -2.11
CA GLY A 147 30.08 11.15 -2.08
C GLY A 147 30.11 12.48 -1.30
N ASP A 148 28.95 12.97 -0.86
CA ASP A 148 28.84 14.24 -0.12
C ASP A 148 28.63 14.03 1.38
N LEU A 149 28.50 12.78 1.85
CA LEU A 149 28.34 12.47 3.27
C LEU A 149 29.56 12.92 4.09
N PRO A 150 29.36 13.43 5.31
CA PRO A 150 28.08 13.81 5.91
C PRO A 150 27.54 15.12 5.30
N CYS A 151 26.24 15.21 5.06
CA CYS A 151 25.62 16.38 4.41
C CYS A 151 24.24 16.73 4.95
N MET A 152 23.78 17.94 4.65
CA MET A 152 22.41 18.39 4.81
C MET A 152 21.83 18.67 3.42
N LEU A 153 20.74 17.96 3.08
CA LEU A 153 19.94 18.22 1.90
C LEU A 153 18.86 19.25 2.21
N ILE A 154 18.66 20.19 1.30
CA ILE A 154 17.70 21.29 1.45
C ILE A 154 16.71 21.23 0.31
N PHE A 155 15.42 21.17 0.66
CA PHE A 155 14.31 21.15 -0.28
C PHE A 155 13.37 22.33 -0.06
N ASP A 156 12.79 22.83 -1.14
CA ASP A 156 11.62 23.69 -1.08
C ASP A 156 10.37 22.88 -0.72
N SER A 157 9.31 23.57 -0.31
CA SER A 157 8.03 22.96 0.01
C SER A 157 7.40 22.19 -1.16
N ILE A 158 7.64 22.69 -2.38
CA ILE A 158 7.30 22.05 -3.64
C ILE A 158 8.64 21.75 -4.28
N PRO A 159 9.04 20.47 -4.38
CA PRO A 159 10.35 20.13 -4.90
C PRO A 159 10.45 20.59 -6.34
N LYS A 160 11.32 21.58 -6.58
CA LYS A 160 11.75 21.94 -7.93
C LYS A 160 12.64 20.81 -8.47
N ARG A 161 13.02 20.86 -9.75
CA ARG A 161 13.94 19.88 -10.36
C ARG A 161 15.31 19.77 -9.66
N ASN A 162 15.62 20.66 -8.71
CA ASN A 162 16.88 20.72 -8.00
C ASN A 162 16.69 20.78 -6.48
N TYR A 163 17.67 20.27 -5.76
CA TYR A 163 17.84 20.46 -4.32
C TYR A 163 19.28 20.91 -4.04
N GLU A 164 19.51 21.50 -2.86
CA GLU A 164 20.84 21.99 -2.47
C GLU A 164 21.50 21.05 -1.47
N VAL A 165 22.77 20.73 -1.70
CA VAL A 165 23.59 19.91 -0.80
C VAL A 165 24.56 20.80 -0.05
N PHE A 166 24.47 20.77 1.27
CA PHE A 166 25.41 21.43 2.17
C PHE A 166 26.25 20.37 2.89
N HIS A 167 27.52 20.25 2.51
CA HIS A 167 28.44 19.32 3.18
C HIS A 167 28.66 19.76 4.63
N LEU A 168 28.61 18.83 5.58
CA LEU A 168 28.77 19.10 7.00
C LEU A 168 30.20 18.80 7.43
N ASN A 169 30.87 19.75 8.09
CA ASN A 169 32.18 19.52 8.70
C ASN A 169 32.36 20.40 9.94
N GLN A 170 33.36 20.11 10.76
CA GLN A 170 33.61 20.85 12.01
C GLN A 170 33.70 22.37 11.80
N ASN A 171 34.26 22.82 10.67
CA ASN A 171 34.46 24.24 10.36
C ASN A 171 33.14 24.97 10.10
N ASN A 172 32.17 24.33 9.47
CA ASN A 172 30.91 24.96 9.09
C ASN A 172 29.73 24.68 10.04
N LEU A 173 29.84 23.68 10.92
CA LEU A 173 28.80 23.36 11.90
C LEU A 173 28.45 24.54 12.81
N GLN A 174 29.45 25.34 13.23
CA GLN A 174 29.19 26.51 14.06
C GLN A 174 28.39 27.61 13.34
N ALA A 175 28.58 27.73 12.02
CA ALA A 175 27.86 28.70 11.19
C ALA A 175 26.44 28.23 10.81
N LEU A 176 26.14 26.94 10.91
CA LEU A 176 24.88 26.35 10.45
C LEU A 176 23.65 26.95 11.14
N ILE A 177 23.65 27.06 12.47
CA ILE A 177 22.49 27.61 13.21
C ILE A 177 22.22 29.08 12.83
N PRO A 178 23.24 29.99 12.81
CA PRO A 178 23.05 31.35 12.30
C PRO A 178 22.51 31.40 10.86
N ILE A 179 23.04 30.57 9.96
CA ILE A 179 22.60 30.50 8.56
C ILE A 179 21.11 30.13 8.50
N LEU A 180 20.74 28.98 9.09
CA LEU A 180 19.36 28.50 9.09
C LEU A 180 18.40 29.54 9.70
N ARG A 181 18.84 30.24 10.77
CA ARG A 181 18.04 31.29 11.41
C ARG A 181 17.72 32.43 10.44
N ARG A 182 18.74 32.96 9.77
CA ARG A 182 18.58 34.06 8.82
C ARG A 182 17.79 33.61 7.59
N SER A 183 18.00 32.38 7.11
CA SER A 183 17.27 31.83 5.98
C SER A 183 15.79 31.64 6.27
N ILE A 184 15.42 31.08 7.42
CA ILE A 184 14.02 30.92 7.83
C ILE A 184 13.35 32.29 8.04
N GLN A 185 14.04 33.25 8.68
CA GLN A 185 13.53 34.61 8.80
C GLN A 185 13.32 35.27 7.42
N SER A 186 14.26 35.08 6.49
CA SER A 186 14.12 35.60 5.12
C SER A 186 12.97 34.93 4.37
N LEU A 187 12.73 33.63 4.59
CA LEU A 187 11.63 32.88 3.98
C LEU A 187 10.29 33.43 4.47
N VAL A 188 10.11 33.53 5.80
CA VAL A 188 8.85 33.94 6.42
C VAL A 188 8.50 35.40 6.12
N LYS A 189 9.51 36.25 5.88
CA LYS A 189 9.30 37.66 5.50
C LYS A 189 8.92 37.86 4.03
N ARG A 190 8.93 36.82 3.19
CA ARG A 190 8.48 36.95 1.78
C ARG A 190 6.98 37.29 1.75
N PRO A 191 6.53 38.27 0.95
CA PRO A 191 5.12 38.64 0.88
C PRO A 191 4.19 37.49 0.52
N THR A 192 4.64 36.56 -0.33
CA THR A 192 3.87 35.40 -0.80
C THR A 192 3.91 34.21 0.17
N TYR A 193 4.65 34.28 1.28
CA TYR A 193 4.83 33.13 2.18
C TYR A 193 3.53 32.64 2.81
N ILE A 194 2.68 33.55 3.28
CA ILE A 194 1.44 33.18 3.97
C ILE A 194 0.46 32.52 3.00
N SER A 195 0.25 33.12 1.82
CA SER A 195 -0.64 32.56 0.79
C SER A 195 -0.13 31.21 0.31
N HIS A 196 1.17 31.10 0.03
CA HIS A 196 1.81 29.84 -0.38
C HIS A 196 1.58 28.71 0.64
N MET A 197 1.81 28.99 1.94
CA MET A 197 1.59 28.00 2.99
C MET A 197 0.11 27.60 3.15
N GLN A 198 -0.83 28.52 2.89
CA GLN A 198 -2.26 28.19 2.88
C GLN A 198 -2.60 27.28 1.71
N THR A 199 -2.11 27.60 0.50
CA THR A 199 -2.35 26.80 -0.69
C THR A 199 -1.80 25.38 -0.54
N ILE A 200 -0.56 25.22 -0.05
CA ILE A 200 0.01 23.87 0.16
C ILE A 200 -0.80 23.08 1.20
N LYS A 201 -1.30 23.72 2.27
CA LYS A 201 -2.18 23.06 3.24
C LYS A 201 -3.45 22.52 2.59
N ILE A 202 -4.09 23.33 1.75
CA ILE A 202 -5.30 22.92 1.03
C ILE A 202 -4.99 21.76 0.07
N VAL A 203 -3.92 21.88 -0.73
CA VAL A 203 -3.49 20.81 -1.65
C VAL A 203 -3.21 19.51 -0.89
N THR A 204 -2.49 19.58 0.23
CA THR A 204 -2.18 18.40 1.05
C THR A 204 -3.45 17.76 1.62
N GLN A 205 -4.41 18.57 2.11
CA GLN A 205 -5.69 18.08 2.61
C GLN A 205 -6.51 17.38 1.52
N LEU A 206 -6.60 18.00 0.34
CA LEU A 206 -7.29 17.44 -0.82
C LEU A 206 -6.64 16.13 -1.29
N GLN A 207 -5.31 16.03 -1.27
CA GLN A 207 -4.59 14.78 -1.59
C GLN A 207 -4.89 13.67 -0.58
N LEU A 208 -4.96 13.99 0.72
CA LEU A 208 -5.33 13.02 1.75
C LEU A 208 -6.78 12.56 1.59
N GLU A 209 -7.71 13.48 1.30
CA GLU A 209 -9.11 13.15 1.04
C GLU A 209 -9.26 12.26 -0.20
N ARG A 210 -8.55 12.59 -1.29
CA ARG A 210 -8.50 11.76 -2.50
C ARG A 210 -7.99 10.35 -2.21
N SER A 211 -6.91 10.23 -1.44
CA SER A 211 -6.32 8.94 -1.06
C SER A 211 -7.31 8.11 -0.24
N ARG A 212 -8.07 8.76 0.67
CA ARG A 212 -9.13 8.13 1.44
C ARG A 212 -10.30 7.66 0.57
N ILE A 213 -10.73 8.45 -0.41
CA ILE A 213 -11.77 8.02 -1.36
C ILE A 213 -11.29 6.82 -2.18
N GLN A 214 -10.02 6.84 -2.59
CA GLN A 214 -9.45 5.74 -3.35
C GLN A 214 -9.35 4.45 -2.52
N SER A 215 -8.96 4.53 -1.24
CA SER A 215 -8.98 3.36 -0.35
C SER A 215 -10.40 2.81 -0.15
N LEU A 216 -11.40 3.69 0.00
CA LEU A 216 -12.81 3.29 0.13
C LEU A 216 -13.35 2.59 -1.13
N LYS A 217 -12.79 2.87 -2.31
CA LYS A 217 -13.12 2.12 -3.53
C LYS A 217 -12.46 0.75 -3.59
N TYR A 218 -11.25 0.60 -3.06
CA TYR A 218 -10.60 -0.71 -3.01
C TYR A 218 -11.31 -1.68 -2.04
N ASP A 219 -12.16 -1.16 -1.16
CA ASP A 219 -13.10 -1.96 -0.35
C ASP A 219 -14.30 -2.49 -1.16
N GLU A 220 -14.30 -2.41 -2.50
CA GLU A 220 -15.25 -3.10 -3.40
C GLU A 220 -15.40 -4.61 -3.08
N TYR A 221 -14.36 -5.24 -2.50
CA TYR A 221 -14.41 -6.62 -2.01
C TYR A 221 -15.40 -6.81 -0.82
N ASP A 222 -15.70 -5.75 -0.07
CA ASP A 222 -16.65 -5.77 1.03
C ASP A 222 -18.10 -5.57 0.54
N GLU A 223 -18.33 -5.01 -0.66
CA GLU A 223 -19.68 -4.86 -1.23
C GLU A 223 -20.32 -6.20 -1.59
N GLU A 224 -19.58 -7.05 -2.30
CA GLU A 224 -20.06 -8.40 -2.64
C GLU A 224 -20.24 -9.25 -1.37
N LYS A 225 -19.42 -9.01 -0.36
CA LYS A 225 -19.53 -9.62 0.96
C LYS A 225 -20.77 -9.12 1.72
N GLU A 226 -21.06 -7.81 1.75
CA GLU A 226 -22.29 -7.26 2.33
C GLU A 226 -23.54 -7.85 1.68
N LEU A 227 -23.57 -7.92 0.34
CA LEU A 227 -24.66 -8.54 -0.40
C LEU A 227 -24.77 -10.05 -0.09
N SER A 228 -23.64 -10.74 0.10
CA SER A 228 -23.62 -12.15 0.50
C SER A 228 -24.15 -12.37 1.92
N ILE A 229 -23.87 -11.44 2.85
CA ILE A 229 -24.37 -11.49 4.23
C ILE A 229 -25.88 -11.30 4.26
N ILE A 230 -26.43 -10.35 3.49
CA ILE A 230 -27.89 -10.16 3.39
C ILE A 230 -28.54 -11.44 2.84
N ARG A 231 -27.96 -12.01 1.78
CA ARG A 231 -28.44 -13.29 1.23
C ARG A 231 -28.37 -14.39 2.27
N GLU A 232 -27.29 -14.52 3.01
CA GLU A 232 -27.16 -15.53 4.05
C GLU A 232 -28.17 -15.27 5.17
N GLN A 233 -28.13 -14.14 5.85
CA GLN A 233 -28.95 -13.81 7.01
C GLN A 233 -30.47 -13.93 6.76
N TYR A 234 -30.97 -13.51 5.60
CA TYR A 234 -32.41 -13.47 5.35
C TYR A 234 -32.94 -14.67 4.57
N THR A 235 -32.09 -15.55 4.03
CA THR A 235 -32.55 -16.76 3.34
C THR A 235 -32.91 -17.86 4.35
N LYS A 236 -34.04 -18.56 4.16
CA LYS A 236 -34.40 -19.71 5.01
C LYS A 236 -33.31 -20.81 4.92
N PRO A 237 -33.07 -21.61 5.97
CA PRO A 237 -32.01 -22.63 5.98
C PRO A 237 -32.00 -23.53 4.74
N ILE A 238 -33.19 -23.94 4.27
CA ILE A 238 -33.31 -24.78 3.07
C ILE A 238 -32.83 -24.08 1.78
N ASN A 239 -33.15 -22.81 1.61
CA ASN A 239 -32.71 -22.04 0.45
C ASN A 239 -31.21 -21.70 0.56
N ARG A 240 -30.66 -21.49 1.78
CA ARG A 240 -29.21 -21.34 2.01
C ARG A 240 -28.46 -22.59 1.57
N LEU A 241 -28.97 -23.76 1.95
CA LEU A 241 -28.43 -25.04 1.53
C LEU A 241 -28.46 -25.18 0.01
N ARG A 242 -29.60 -24.90 -0.65
CA ARG A 242 -29.69 -24.89 -2.13
C ARG A 242 -28.65 -23.96 -2.77
N ILE A 243 -28.46 -22.75 -2.24
CA ILE A 243 -27.46 -21.79 -2.74
C ILE A 243 -26.03 -22.34 -2.58
N LYS A 244 -25.69 -22.88 -1.39
CA LYS A 244 -24.35 -23.45 -1.13
C LYS A 244 -24.07 -24.67 -2.02
N ILE A 245 -25.05 -25.57 -2.18
CA ILE A 245 -24.94 -26.72 -3.08
C ILE A 245 -24.79 -26.26 -4.53
N ARG A 246 -25.62 -25.31 -4.99
CA ARG A 246 -25.52 -24.74 -6.35
C ARG A 246 -24.14 -24.14 -6.61
N SER A 247 -23.60 -23.38 -5.66
CA SER A 247 -22.24 -22.82 -5.74
C SER A 247 -21.15 -23.89 -5.76
N ALA A 248 -21.25 -24.92 -4.91
CA ALA A 248 -20.33 -26.04 -4.88
C ALA A 248 -20.33 -26.82 -6.21
N LEU A 249 -21.52 -27.09 -6.77
CA LEU A 249 -21.69 -27.77 -8.05
C LEU A 249 -21.22 -26.93 -9.24
N LYS A 250 -21.44 -25.61 -9.23
CA LYS A 250 -20.88 -24.68 -10.25
C LYS A 250 -19.35 -24.76 -10.31
N ASN A 251 -18.71 -25.00 -9.17
CA ASN A 251 -17.26 -25.18 -9.06
C ASN A 251 -16.80 -26.64 -9.27
N GLY A 252 -17.72 -27.56 -9.56
CA GLY A 252 -17.44 -28.99 -9.69
C GLY A 252 -16.90 -29.65 -8.40
N ASN A 253 -17.22 -29.09 -7.23
CA ASN A 253 -16.70 -29.54 -5.94
C ASN A 253 -17.75 -30.30 -5.13
N VAL A 254 -17.80 -31.62 -5.32
CA VAL A 254 -18.75 -32.51 -4.62
C VAL A 254 -18.49 -32.59 -3.11
N TYR A 255 -17.24 -32.46 -2.66
CA TYR A 255 -16.94 -32.45 -1.22
C TYR A 255 -17.60 -31.27 -0.51
N LYS A 256 -17.65 -30.10 -1.16
CA LYS A 256 -18.38 -28.93 -0.64
C LYS A 256 -19.90 -29.14 -0.62
N VAL A 257 -20.46 -29.98 -1.49
CA VAL A 257 -21.88 -30.38 -1.41
C VAL A 257 -22.13 -31.21 -0.14
N ILE A 258 -21.26 -32.19 0.14
CA ILE A 258 -21.36 -33.02 1.36
C ILE A 258 -21.19 -32.15 2.61
N SER A 259 -20.20 -31.26 2.62
CA SER A 259 -20.00 -30.29 3.72
C SER A 259 -21.23 -29.42 3.93
N ALA A 260 -21.85 -28.91 2.86
CA ALA A 260 -23.05 -28.10 2.97
C ALA A 260 -24.21 -28.87 3.62
N PHE A 261 -24.38 -30.17 3.33
CA PHE A 261 -25.37 -30.98 4.05
C PHE A 261 -25.03 -31.15 5.53
N SER A 262 -23.75 -31.34 5.88
CA SER A 262 -23.32 -31.43 7.29
C SER A 262 -23.58 -30.13 8.06
N ASP A 263 -23.43 -28.98 7.41
CA ASP A 263 -23.60 -27.67 8.04
C ASP A 263 -25.08 -27.33 8.31
N TYR A 264 -26.02 -27.91 7.54
CA TYR A 264 -27.45 -27.54 7.57
C TYR A 264 -28.40 -28.69 7.88
N SER A 265 -27.91 -29.92 8.09
CA SER A 265 -28.76 -31.10 8.34
C SER A 265 -29.67 -30.92 9.55
N ASN A 266 -29.22 -30.19 10.57
CA ASN A 266 -29.95 -29.98 11.82
C ASN A 266 -31.02 -28.87 11.72
N GLU A 267 -30.89 -27.95 10.76
CA GLU A 267 -31.77 -26.77 10.64
C GLU A 267 -32.86 -26.91 9.58
N SER A 268 -32.70 -27.86 8.64
CA SER A 268 -33.48 -27.89 7.39
C SER A 268 -34.56 -28.97 7.33
N ASN A 269 -34.65 -29.87 8.32
CA ASN A 269 -35.63 -30.97 8.39
C ASN A 269 -35.74 -31.77 7.07
N ILE A 270 -34.62 -32.01 6.38
CA ILE A 270 -34.59 -32.72 5.10
C ILE A 270 -34.52 -34.23 5.37
N GLU A 271 -35.37 -34.98 4.69
CA GLU A 271 -35.35 -36.44 4.78
C GLU A 271 -34.02 -37.02 4.26
N THR A 272 -33.44 -37.98 4.99
CA THR A 272 -32.14 -38.58 4.69
C THR A 272 -32.06 -39.18 3.28
N HIS A 273 -33.18 -39.69 2.76
CA HIS A 273 -33.23 -40.27 1.42
C HIS A 273 -32.97 -39.21 0.33
N ILE A 274 -33.50 -37.98 0.49
CA ILE A 274 -33.28 -36.85 -0.42
C ILE A 274 -31.81 -36.41 -0.39
N ILE A 275 -31.20 -36.35 0.81
CA ILE A 275 -29.79 -36.00 0.97
C ILE A 275 -28.90 -36.99 0.18
N ASN A 276 -29.17 -38.28 0.33
CA ASN A 276 -28.43 -39.33 -0.37
C ASN A 276 -28.62 -39.24 -1.89
N GLU A 277 -29.84 -38.99 -2.36
CA GLU A 277 -30.14 -38.80 -3.78
C GLU A 277 -29.32 -37.66 -4.39
N VAL A 278 -29.29 -36.49 -3.74
CA VAL A 278 -28.51 -35.32 -4.21
C VAL A 278 -27.01 -35.60 -4.20
N ILE A 279 -26.50 -36.27 -3.16
CA ILE A 279 -25.07 -36.61 -3.06
C ILE A 279 -24.68 -37.61 -4.17
N GLU A 280 -25.46 -38.65 -4.40
CA GLU A 280 -25.18 -39.63 -5.45
C GLU A 280 -25.29 -39.00 -6.85
N ALA A 281 -26.32 -38.19 -7.11
CA ALA A 281 -26.43 -37.43 -8.35
C ALA A 281 -25.24 -36.48 -8.56
N SER A 282 -24.74 -35.85 -7.49
CA SER A 282 -23.54 -35.00 -7.52
C SER A 282 -22.27 -35.80 -7.85
N LYS A 283 -22.11 -37.01 -7.29
CA LYS A 283 -20.97 -37.90 -7.59
C LYS A 283 -21.01 -38.37 -9.04
N ILE A 284 -22.18 -38.79 -9.55
CA ILE A 284 -22.37 -39.23 -10.93
C ILE A 284 -21.97 -38.11 -11.91
N ASN A 285 -22.31 -36.86 -11.61
CA ASN A 285 -22.05 -35.71 -12.49
C ASN A 285 -20.72 -34.98 -12.22
N LYS A 286 -19.89 -35.46 -11.28
CA LYS A 286 -18.67 -34.78 -10.81
C LYS A 286 -17.72 -34.39 -11.94
N ASP A 287 -17.40 -35.35 -12.80
CA ASP A 287 -16.38 -35.16 -13.85
C ASP A 287 -16.87 -34.20 -14.93
N ILE A 288 -18.16 -34.27 -15.28
CA ILE A 288 -18.80 -33.36 -16.22
C ILE A 288 -18.83 -31.94 -15.66
N LEU A 289 -19.27 -31.74 -14.41
CA LEU A 289 -19.33 -30.43 -13.77
C LEU A 289 -17.94 -29.80 -13.59
N SER A 290 -16.94 -30.59 -13.22
CA SER A 290 -15.55 -30.12 -13.10
C SER A 290 -14.98 -29.71 -14.47
N THR A 291 -15.28 -30.49 -15.51
CA THR A 291 -14.87 -30.17 -16.88
C THR A 291 -15.56 -28.90 -17.39
N LEU A 292 -16.87 -28.74 -17.15
CA LEU A 292 -17.63 -27.54 -17.49
C LEU A 292 -17.05 -26.30 -16.80
N PHE A 293 -16.84 -26.35 -15.48
CA PHE A 293 -16.26 -25.24 -14.71
C PHE A 293 -14.92 -24.77 -15.28
N ARG A 294 -13.97 -25.71 -15.48
CA ARG A 294 -12.64 -25.40 -16.00
C ARG A 294 -12.71 -24.84 -17.43
N THR A 295 -13.62 -25.35 -18.24
CA THR A 295 -13.78 -24.91 -19.63
C THR A 295 -14.39 -23.51 -19.71
N ILE A 296 -15.48 -23.26 -18.96
CA ILE A 296 -16.13 -21.94 -18.85
C ILE A 296 -15.10 -20.91 -18.37
N TYR A 297 -14.37 -21.20 -17.29
CA TYR A 297 -13.37 -20.28 -16.74
C TYR A 297 -12.27 -19.93 -17.76
N ARG A 298 -11.76 -20.94 -18.48
CA ARG A 298 -10.75 -20.71 -19.53
C ARG A 298 -11.29 -19.86 -20.68
N LEU A 299 -12.51 -20.13 -21.15
CA LEU A 299 -13.14 -19.36 -22.22
C LEU A 299 -13.40 -17.90 -21.80
N GLN A 300 -13.87 -17.68 -20.57
CA GLN A 300 -14.02 -16.32 -20.02
C GLN A 300 -12.67 -15.59 -19.99
N THR A 301 -11.63 -16.27 -19.50
CA THR A 301 -10.26 -15.72 -19.49
C THR A 301 -9.82 -15.32 -20.91
N TYR A 302 -10.09 -16.13 -21.94
CA TYR A 302 -9.79 -15.78 -23.33
C TYR A 302 -10.57 -14.56 -23.82
N SER A 303 -11.85 -14.44 -23.47
CA SER A 303 -12.67 -13.31 -23.90
C SER A 303 -12.31 -11.98 -23.21
N THR A 304 -11.87 -12.01 -21.95
CA THR A 304 -11.64 -10.78 -21.16
C THR A 304 -10.19 -10.33 -21.14
N ASN A 305 -9.24 -11.27 -21.09
CA ASN A 305 -7.85 -10.96 -20.74
C ASN A 305 -6.89 -10.95 -21.94
N TYR A 306 -7.35 -11.36 -23.12
CA TYR A 306 -6.51 -11.43 -24.31
C TYR A 306 -7.08 -10.57 -25.44
N LYS A 307 -6.17 -9.95 -26.20
CA LYS A 307 -6.52 -9.19 -27.40
C LYS A 307 -6.94 -10.14 -28.51
N TRP A 308 -8.01 -9.80 -29.21
CA TRP A 308 -8.50 -10.54 -30.37
C TRP A 308 -8.13 -9.81 -31.68
N PRO A 309 -7.84 -10.53 -32.78
CA PRO A 309 -7.77 -12.01 -32.88
C PRO A 309 -6.65 -12.60 -32.02
N LEU A 310 -6.88 -13.79 -31.44
CA LEU A 310 -5.89 -14.42 -30.59
C LEU A 310 -4.62 -14.73 -31.39
N GLU A 311 -3.48 -14.30 -30.86
CA GLU A 311 -2.16 -14.63 -31.39
C GLU A 311 -1.64 -15.95 -30.80
N GLU A 312 -0.62 -16.55 -31.42
CA GLU A 312 0.08 -17.69 -30.82
C GLU A 312 0.86 -17.26 -29.57
N PRO A 313 0.93 -18.08 -28.50
CA PRO A 313 0.48 -19.48 -28.39
C PRO A 313 -1.00 -19.64 -27.96
N TRP A 314 -1.72 -18.53 -27.77
CA TRP A 314 -3.05 -18.52 -27.15
C TRP A 314 -4.13 -19.05 -28.09
N ARG A 315 -4.00 -18.78 -29.40
CA ARG A 315 -4.85 -19.35 -30.43
C ARG A 315 -4.84 -20.88 -30.40
N SER A 316 -3.67 -21.51 -30.45
CA SER A 316 -3.55 -22.97 -30.37
C SER A 316 -4.13 -23.55 -29.07
N LYS A 317 -3.91 -22.87 -27.92
CA LYS A 317 -4.50 -23.29 -26.64
C LYS A 317 -6.03 -23.18 -26.65
N TYR A 318 -6.59 -22.10 -27.19
CA TYR A 318 -8.03 -21.92 -27.34
C TYR A 318 -8.64 -23.01 -28.23
N VAL A 319 -8.06 -23.25 -29.40
CA VAL A 319 -8.51 -24.29 -30.36
C VAL A 319 -8.48 -25.67 -29.70
N ASN A 320 -7.43 -25.97 -28.92
CA ASN A 320 -7.33 -27.21 -28.16
C ASN A 320 -8.40 -27.32 -27.08
N VAL A 321 -8.70 -26.24 -26.34
CA VAL A 321 -9.79 -26.22 -25.36
C VAL A 321 -11.14 -26.49 -26.04
N TYR A 322 -11.39 -25.84 -27.18
CA TYR A 322 -12.59 -26.04 -27.98
C TYR A 322 -12.74 -27.49 -28.46
N ARG A 323 -11.73 -28.02 -29.15
CA ARG A 323 -11.77 -29.37 -29.74
C ARG A 323 -11.88 -30.45 -28.68
N LYS A 324 -11.16 -30.32 -27.56
CA LYS A 324 -11.09 -31.35 -26.52
C LYS A 324 -12.28 -31.35 -25.57
N TYR A 325 -12.79 -30.17 -25.21
CA TYR A 325 -13.78 -30.04 -24.14
C TYR A 325 -15.13 -29.54 -24.65
N VAL A 326 -15.17 -28.50 -25.49
CA VAL A 326 -16.44 -27.94 -25.99
C VAL A 326 -17.15 -28.93 -26.90
N ARG A 327 -16.44 -29.47 -27.91
CA ARG A 327 -17.03 -30.41 -28.88
C ARG A 327 -17.51 -31.72 -28.24
N THR A 328 -16.86 -32.17 -27.18
CA THR A 328 -17.24 -33.35 -26.41
C THR A 328 -18.52 -33.11 -25.61
N LEU A 329 -18.76 -31.88 -25.14
CA LEU A 329 -19.93 -31.50 -24.36
C LEU A 329 -21.13 -31.08 -25.22
N GLN A 330 -20.88 -30.61 -26.45
CA GLN A 330 -21.86 -30.12 -27.42
C GLN A 330 -21.37 -30.45 -28.85
N SER A 331 -21.75 -31.62 -29.36
CA SER A 331 -21.34 -32.10 -30.69
C SER A 331 -21.86 -31.25 -31.85
N ASP A 332 -22.98 -30.57 -31.63
CA ASP A 332 -23.79 -29.94 -32.68
C ASP A 332 -23.40 -28.47 -32.93
N LEU A 333 -22.41 -27.95 -32.20
CA LEU A 333 -21.91 -26.60 -32.38
C LEU A 333 -21.09 -26.48 -33.68
N SER A 334 -21.70 -25.91 -34.71
CA SER A 334 -21.04 -25.59 -35.99
C SER A 334 -20.22 -24.29 -35.90
N VAL A 335 -19.21 -24.24 -35.01
CA VAL A 335 -18.28 -23.11 -34.92
C VAL A 335 -16.91 -23.55 -35.41
N ASN A 336 -16.31 -22.78 -36.32
CA ASN A 336 -14.91 -22.98 -36.71
C ASN A 336 -13.99 -22.30 -35.66
N PRO A 337 -13.29 -23.05 -34.79
CA PRO A 337 -12.49 -22.46 -33.74
C PRO A 337 -11.29 -21.68 -34.26
N ASP A 338 -10.86 -21.92 -35.50
CA ASP A 338 -9.72 -21.25 -36.11
C ASP A 338 -10.05 -19.83 -36.59
N LEU A 339 -11.35 -19.49 -36.67
CA LEU A 339 -11.90 -18.17 -37.05
C LEU A 339 -12.73 -17.55 -35.92
N ALA A 340 -12.54 -18.02 -34.68
CA ALA A 340 -13.36 -17.59 -33.57
C ALA A 340 -13.22 -16.09 -33.28
N THR A 341 -14.33 -15.41 -33.04
CA THR A 341 -14.39 -14.02 -32.55
C THR A 341 -14.64 -13.99 -31.04
N PRO A 342 -14.39 -12.85 -30.35
CA PRO A 342 -14.79 -12.69 -28.95
C PRO A 342 -16.25 -13.06 -28.72
N ASP A 343 -17.14 -12.58 -29.59
CA ASP A 343 -18.59 -12.84 -29.50
C ASP A 343 -18.93 -14.33 -29.63
N GLN A 344 -18.23 -15.06 -30.49
CA GLN A 344 -18.41 -16.50 -30.61
C GLN A 344 -17.92 -17.23 -29.35
N CYS A 345 -16.79 -16.79 -28.76
CA CYS A 345 -16.30 -17.31 -27.49
C CYS A 345 -17.31 -17.05 -26.35
N ILE A 346 -17.90 -15.86 -26.28
CA ILE A 346 -18.95 -15.50 -25.31
C ILE A 346 -20.18 -16.39 -25.51
N LYS A 347 -20.69 -16.52 -26.74
CA LYS A 347 -21.85 -17.39 -27.05
C LYS A 347 -21.61 -18.85 -26.67
N ILE A 348 -20.43 -19.40 -26.98
CA ILE A 348 -20.07 -20.76 -26.55
C ILE A 348 -20.08 -20.86 -25.03
N THR A 349 -19.52 -19.87 -24.34
CA THR A 349 -19.49 -19.82 -22.87
C THR A 349 -20.91 -19.81 -22.29
N GLU A 350 -21.82 -19.01 -22.85
CA GLU A 350 -23.24 -18.96 -22.45
C GLU A 350 -23.95 -20.32 -22.62
N ILE A 351 -23.70 -21.02 -23.72
CA ILE A 351 -24.26 -22.36 -23.97
C ILE A 351 -23.77 -23.36 -22.91
N LEU A 352 -22.48 -23.34 -22.58
CA LEU A 352 -21.92 -24.20 -21.55
C LEU A 352 -22.44 -23.85 -20.15
N ILE A 353 -22.61 -22.56 -19.84
CA ILE A 353 -23.25 -22.10 -18.59
C ILE A 353 -24.70 -22.60 -18.51
N SER A 354 -25.45 -22.54 -19.62
CA SER A 354 -26.81 -23.07 -19.70
C SER A 354 -26.85 -24.58 -19.47
N LEU A 355 -25.95 -25.34 -20.10
CA LEU A 355 -25.83 -26.78 -19.91
C LEU A 355 -25.48 -27.13 -18.45
N GLN A 356 -24.49 -26.44 -17.87
CA GLN A 356 -24.11 -26.60 -16.47
C GLN A 356 -25.30 -26.32 -15.55
N SER A 357 -26.03 -25.23 -15.78
CA SER A 357 -27.21 -24.87 -15.00
C SER A 357 -28.29 -25.95 -15.07
N LYS A 358 -28.58 -26.50 -16.25
CA LYS A 358 -29.54 -27.61 -16.41
C LYS A 358 -29.15 -28.85 -15.60
N ILE A 359 -27.86 -29.22 -15.58
CA ILE A 359 -27.37 -30.36 -14.79
C ILE A 359 -27.54 -30.07 -13.29
N ILE A 360 -27.16 -28.86 -12.87
CA ILE A 360 -27.25 -28.45 -11.46
C ILE A 360 -28.69 -28.41 -10.98
N GLU A 361 -29.63 -27.86 -11.77
CA GLU A 361 -31.05 -27.86 -11.41
C GLU A 361 -31.58 -29.29 -11.27
N LYS A 362 -31.22 -30.22 -12.16
CA LYS A 362 -31.61 -31.64 -12.00
C LYS A 362 -31.09 -32.27 -10.71
N ILE A 363 -29.89 -31.91 -10.27
CA ILE A 363 -29.29 -32.44 -9.03
C ILE A 363 -29.98 -31.83 -7.80
N ILE A 364 -30.41 -30.57 -7.88
CA ILE A 364 -30.97 -29.81 -6.74
C ILE A 364 -32.50 -29.95 -6.66
N ASP A 365 -33.18 -30.33 -7.74
CA ASP A 365 -34.64 -30.47 -7.85
C ASP A 365 -35.28 -31.26 -6.70
N PRO A 366 -34.69 -32.36 -6.20
CA PRO A 366 -35.26 -33.12 -5.08
C PRO A 366 -35.32 -32.34 -3.75
N LEU A 367 -34.53 -31.27 -3.60
CA LEU A 367 -34.55 -30.48 -2.36
C LEU A 367 -35.84 -29.64 -2.28
N PRO A 368 -36.46 -29.51 -1.08
CA PRO A 368 -37.57 -28.58 -0.92
C PRO A 368 -37.13 -27.17 -1.26
N TYR A 369 -38.02 -26.39 -1.86
CA TYR A 369 -37.78 -25.01 -2.23
C TYR A 369 -38.91 -24.14 -1.70
N ASP A 370 -38.54 -23.06 -1.02
CA ASP A 370 -39.50 -22.13 -0.46
C ASP A 370 -39.44 -20.79 -1.19
N PRO A 371 -40.37 -20.50 -2.12
CA PRO A 371 -40.38 -19.26 -2.88
C PRO A 371 -40.76 -18.04 -2.03
N THR A 372 -41.38 -18.23 -0.86
CA THR A 372 -41.98 -17.12 -0.09
C THR A 372 -40.97 -16.11 0.44
N ASN A 373 -39.69 -16.51 0.55
CA ASN A 373 -38.64 -15.62 1.04
C ASN A 373 -37.70 -15.11 -0.07
N GLU A 374 -37.73 -15.68 -1.26
CA GLU A 374 -36.79 -15.28 -2.32
C GLU A 374 -37.11 -13.88 -2.84
N THR A 375 -38.39 -13.55 -3.01
CA THR A 375 -38.82 -12.20 -3.40
C THR A 375 -38.40 -11.14 -2.36
N THR A 376 -38.49 -11.46 -1.07
CA THR A 376 -38.09 -10.56 0.03
C THR A 376 -36.58 -10.38 0.07
N VAL A 377 -35.81 -11.46 0.01
CA VAL A 377 -34.34 -11.40 -0.04
C VAL A 377 -33.85 -10.66 -1.28
N GLN A 378 -34.47 -10.93 -2.44
CA GLN A 378 -34.13 -10.28 -3.69
C GLN A 378 -34.40 -8.77 -3.62
N LYS A 379 -35.55 -8.37 -3.06
CA LYS A 379 -35.85 -6.95 -2.82
C LYS A 379 -34.82 -6.29 -1.91
N LEU A 380 -34.42 -6.94 -0.80
CA LEU A 380 -33.38 -6.41 0.10
C LEU A 380 -32.02 -6.27 -0.59
N VAL A 381 -31.64 -7.25 -1.43
CA VAL A 381 -30.42 -7.21 -2.23
C VAL A 381 -30.47 -6.07 -3.24
N ASP A 382 -31.61 -5.87 -3.92
CA ASP A 382 -31.76 -4.82 -4.92
C ASP A 382 -31.78 -3.43 -4.27
N ASP A 383 -32.47 -3.27 -3.13
CA ASP A 383 -32.45 -2.04 -2.33
C ASP A 383 -31.01 -1.71 -1.89
N LYS A 384 -30.25 -2.71 -1.42
CA LYS A 384 -28.84 -2.52 -1.03
C LYS A 384 -27.94 -2.20 -2.22
N LYS A 385 -28.15 -2.82 -3.39
CA LYS A 385 -27.42 -2.48 -4.61
C LYS A 385 -27.68 -1.03 -5.02
N VAL A 386 -28.91 -0.54 -4.91
CA VAL A 386 -29.25 0.86 -5.19
C VAL A 386 -28.51 1.80 -4.21
N GLU A 387 -28.43 1.45 -2.93
CA GLU A 387 -27.66 2.19 -1.93
C GLU A 387 -26.16 2.23 -2.29
N ILE A 388 -25.58 1.08 -2.63
CA ILE A 388 -24.18 0.94 -3.06
C ILE A 388 -23.90 1.79 -4.31
N CYS A 389 -24.75 1.70 -5.34
CA CYS A 389 -24.62 2.50 -6.55
C CYS A 389 -24.63 4.01 -6.23
N LYS A 390 -25.59 4.48 -5.41
CA LYS A 390 -25.66 5.88 -4.99
C LYS A 390 -24.42 6.33 -4.22
N ARG A 391 -23.90 5.48 -3.31
CA ARG A 391 -22.66 5.74 -2.58
C ARG A 391 -21.47 5.86 -3.54
N ASN A 392 -21.37 4.98 -4.52
CA ASN A 392 -20.26 4.98 -5.49
C ASN A 392 -20.36 6.17 -6.47
N GLU A 393 -21.56 6.56 -6.88
CA GLU A 393 -21.80 7.80 -7.62
C GLU A 393 -21.37 9.04 -6.82
N GLU A 394 -21.72 9.11 -5.54
CA GLU A 394 -21.30 10.19 -4.65
C GLU A 394 -19.78 10.27 -4.49
N LEU A 395 -19.13 9.13 -4.23
CA LEU A 395 -17.66 9.04 -4.13
C LEU A 395 -16.98 9.44 -5.45
N ASN A 396 -17.54 9.06 -6.59
CA ASN A 396 -17.06 9.48 -7.91
C ASN A 396 -17.19 10.98 -8.12
N ARG A 397 -18.36 11.56 -7.81
CA ARG A 397 -18.58 13.00 -7.91
C ARG A 397 -17.59 13.76 -7.03
N ARG A 398 -17.45 13.33 -5.76
CA ARG A 398 -16.52 13.94 -4.81
C ARG A 398 -15.06 13.83 -5.27
N LYS A 399 -14.66 12.70 -5.84
CA LYS A 399 -13.33 12.52 -6.45
C LYS A 399 -13.08 13.54 -7.55
N LEU A 400 -14.02 13.69 -8.50
CA LEU A 400 -13.90 14.65 -9.60
C LEU A 400 -13.85 16.10 -9.11
N GLU A 401 -14.66 16.46 -8.10
CA GLU A 401 -14.59 17.77 -7.46
C GLU A 401 -13.20 18.04 -6.86
N ILE A 402 -12.65 17.07 -6.12
CA ILE A 402 -11.31 17.19 -5.51
C ILE A 402 -10.24 17.30 -6.59
N GLU A 403 -10.33 16.54 -7.68
CA GLU A 403 -9.38 16.60 -8.79
C GLU A 403 -9.39 17.98 -9.46
N SER A 404 -10.57 18.53 -9.71
CA SER A 404 -10.71 19.89 -10.24
C SER A 404 -10.18 20.96 -9.28
N GLN A 405 -10.45 20.82 -7.97
CA GLN A 405 -9.91 21.74 -6.96
C GLN A 405 -8.38 21.65 -6.88
N LEU A 406 -7.82 20.43 -6.89
CA LEU A 406 -6.38 20.21 -6.90
C LEU A 406 -5.72 20.87 -8.09
N GLU A 407 -6.26 20.68 -9.30
CA GLU A 407 -5.75 21.31 -10.52
C GLU A 407 -5.72 22.84 -10.38
N ASN A 408 -6.81 23.44 -9.90
CA ASN A 408 -6.88 24.89 -9.67
C ASN A 408 -5.83 25.39 -8.66
N TYR A 409 -5.69 24.72 -7.51
CA TYR A 409 -4.72 25.14 -6.50
C TYR A 409 -3.27 24.88 -6.92
N ILE A 410 -3.01 23.81 -7.69
CA ILE A 410 -1.69 23.54 -8.23
C ILE A 410 -1.32 24.59 -9.28
N ASN A 411 -2.25 24.97 -10.16
CA ASN A 411 -2.04 26.07 -11.12
C ASN A 411 -1.74 27.39 -10.40
N GLN A 412 -2.47 27.70 -9.32
CA GLN A 412 -2.17 28.86 -8.48
C GLN A 412 -0.77 28.81 -7.88
N LEU A 413 -0.27 27.64 -7.49
CA LEU A 413 1.09 27.49 -7.01
C LEU A 413 2.09 27.82 -8.13
N TYR A 414 1.85 27.38 -9.37
CA TYR A 414 2.75 27.64 -10.49
C TYR A 414 2.74 29.10 -10.98
N GLU A 415 1.60 29.78 -10.90
CA GLU A 415 1.46 31.18 -11.34
C GLU A 415 2.04 32.19 -10.34
N GLN A 416 2.12 31.83 -9.05
CA GLN A 416 2.63 32.71 -8.01
C GLN A 416 4.17 32.66 -7.89
N ASP A 417 4.78 33.78 -7.53
CA ASP A 417 6.19 33.83 -7.12
C ASP A 417 6.39 33.02 -5.82
N GLN A 418 6.78 31.75 -5.98
CA GLN A 418 6.90 30.81 -4.88
C GLN A 418 8.11 31.15 -3.99
N PRO A 419 7.92 31.30 -2.67
CA PRO A 419 9.02 31.52 -1.76
C PRO A 419 9.93 30.28 -1.72
N SER A 420 11.18 30.43 -2.18
CA SER A 420 12.17 29.36 -2.14
C SER A 420 13.00 29.41 -0.86
N PHE A 421 12.94 28.33 -0.08
CA PHE A 421 13.80 28.08 1.06
C PHE A 421 15.24 27.80 0.60
N ILE A 422 15.42 27.03 -0.47
CA ILE A 422 16.74 26.77 -1.10
C ILE A 422 17.44 28.09 -1.42
N GLU A 423 16.76 29.05 -2.06
CA GLU A 423 17.35 30.36 -2.36
C GLU A 423 17.75 31.13 -1.10
N CYS A 424 16.91 31.08 -0.06
CA CYS A 424 17.19 31.75 1.21
C CYS A 424 18.41 31.12 1.92
N VAL A 425 18.57 29.81 1.86
CA VAL A 425 19.72 29.10 2.43
C VAL A 425 20.99 29.34 1.61
N THR A 426 20.92 29.18 0.29
CA THR A 426 22.04 29.39 -0.64
C THR A 426 22.59 30.82 -0.54
N ARG A 427 21.71 31.82 -0.41
CA ARG A 427 22.11 33.22 -0.23
C ARG A 427 22.92 33.42 1.05
N GLU A 428 22.50 32.82 2.16
CA GLU A 428 23.19 32.95 3.44
C GLU A 428 24.50 32.14 3.48
N ILE A 429 24.52 30.96 2.87
CA ILE A 429 25.73 30.14 2.69
C ILE A 429 26.81 30.92 1.90
N LYS A 430 26.42 31.58 0.80
CA LYS A 430 27.35 32.37 -0.02
C LYS A 430 27.97 33.53 0.74
N LYS A 431 27.22 34.18 1.65
CA LYS A 431 27.75 35.26 2.51
C LYS A 431 28.86 34.75 3.43
N GLU A 432 28.73 33.53 3.93
CA GLU A 432 29.70 32.87 4.80
C GLU A 432 30.84 32.17 4.01
N ARG A 433 30.86 32.29 2.68
CA ARG A 433 31.85 31.67 1.77
C ARG A 433 31.94 30.15 1.92
N ILE A 434 30.86 29.50 2.35
CA ILE A 434 30.80 28.04 2.45
C ILE A 434 30.40 27.47 1.08
N LYS A 435 31.03 26.35 0.70
CA LYS A 435 30.68 25.65 -0.55
C LYS A 435 29.38 24.88 -0.38
N SER A 436 28.50 24.97 -1.38
CA SER A 436 27.32 24.13 -1.52
C SER A 436 27.20 23.67 -2.97
N THR A 437 26.53 22.54 -3.18
CA THR A 437 26.38 21.92 -4.50
C THR A 437 24.91 21.79 -4.82
N THR A 438 24.47 22.42 -5.90
CA THR A 438 23.12 22.19 -6.45
C THR A 438 23.11 20.88 -7.22
N LYS A 439 22.19 19.99 -6.89
CA LYS A 439 21.98 18.73 -7.61
C LYS A 439 20.58 18.67 -8.22
N LYS A 440 20.47 17.95 -9.34
CA LYS A 440 19.18 17.64 -9.96
C LYS A 440 18.57 16.44 -9.26
N LEU A 441 17.26 16.48 -9.01
CA LEU A 441 16.53 15.26 -8.68
C LEU A 441 16.55 14.34 -9.91
N HIS A 442 16.80 13.04 -9.69
CA HIS A 442 16.73 12.04 -10.76
C HIS A 442 15.30 11.91 -11.30
N ASP A 443 15.15 11.36 -12.52
CA ASP A 443 13.90 11.33 -13.29
C ASP A 443 12.69 10.77 -12.51
N SER A 444 12.91 9.84 -11.57
CA SER A 444 11.89 9.28 -10.67
C SER A 444 11.12 10.33 -9.86
N ALA A 445 11.82 11.35 -9.35
CA ALA A 445 11.20 12.40 -8.54
C ALA A 445 10.73 13.59 -9.39
N ILE A 446 11.25 13.75 -10.61
CA ILE A 446 10.64 14.60 -11.65
C ILE A 446 9.29 14.04 -12.07
N MET A 447 9.20 12.71 -12.25
CA MET A 447 7.92 12.01 -12.50
C MET A 447 6.93 12.21 -11.35
N TYR A 448 7.38 12.51 -10.12
CA TYR A 448 6.47 12.85 -9.02
C TYR A 448 6.04 14.32 -8.98
N ALA A 449 6.91 15.28 -9.33
CA ALA A 449 6.47 16.65 -9.60
C ALA A 449 5.42 16.67 -10.73
N ASP A 450 5.56 15.77 -11.72
CA ASP A 450 4.55 15.48 -12.72
C ASP A 450 3.39 14.61 -12.18
N SER A 451 3.59 13.79 -11.14
CA SER A 451 2.51 12.98 -10.53
C SER A 451 1.65 13.71 -9.50
N TRP A 452 2.13 14.85 -8.98
CA TRP A 452 1.25 15.85 -8.37
C TRP A 452 0.16 16.28 -9.35
N LEU A 453 0.45 16.22 -10.66
CA LEU A 453 -0.44 16.57 -11.75
C LEU A 453 -1.18 15.35 -12.34
N ASN A 454 -0.61 14.14 -12.31
CA ASN A 454 -1.27 12.97 -12.92
C ASN A 454 -0.91 11.61 -12.23
N PRO A 455 -1.84 10.94 -11.53
CA PRO A 455 -1.56 9.71 -10.76
C PRO A 455 -1.45 8.42 -11.58
N GLU A 456 -1.94 8.41 -12.82
CA GLU A 456 -1.75 7.25 -13.71
C GLU A 456 -0.26 6.98 -13.93
N THR A 457 0.55 8.04 -13.92
CA THR A 457 2.02 8.02 -13.96
C THR A 457 2.64 7.30 -12.75
N ILE A 458 2.02 7.30 -11.57
CA ILE A 458 2.50 6.55 -10.38
C ILE A 458 2.26 5.06 -10.57
N ILE A 459 1.09 4.69 -11.09
CA ILE A 459 0.75 3.28 -11.37
C ILE A 459 1.68 2.73 -12.46
N ASP A 460 1.99 3.50 -13.49
CA ASP A 460 2.90 3.10 -14.54
C ASP A 460 4.37 3.07 -14.09
N PHE A 461 4.78 3.99 -13.21
CA PHE A 461 6.09 3.95 -12.57
C PHE A 461 6.27 2.72 -11.66
N LEU A 462 5.26 2.40 -10.85
CA LEU A 462 5.26 1.20 -10.00
C LEU A 462 5.31 -0.09 -10.84
N LYS A 463 4.62 -0.14 -12.00
CA LYS A 463 4.74 -1.26 -12.94
C LYS A 463 6.15 -1.40 -13.52
N VAL A 464 6.83 -0.29 -13.81
CA VAL A 464 8.21 -0.28 -14.35
C VAL A 464 9.24 -0.70 -13.28
N ILE A 465 9.06 -0.28 -12.02
CA ILE A 465 9.92 -0.72 -10.91
C ILE A 465 9.71 -2.20 -10.61
N MET A 466 8.47 -2.69 -10.60
CA MET A 466 8.17 -4.10 -10.31
C MET A 466 8.56 -5.07 -11.44
N THR A 467 8.96 -4.56 -12.61
CA THR A 467 9.42 -5.36 -13.76
C THR A 467 10.93 -5.31 -13.96
N ARG A 468 11.67 -4.58 -13.12
CA ARG A 468 13.14 -4.61 -13.01
C ARG A 468 13.55 -5.33 -11.75
#